data_AF-A0A3M1E9B5-F1
#
_entry.id   AF-A0A3M1E9B5-F1
#
_cell.length_a   1.000
_cell.length_b   1.000
_cell.length_c   1.000
_cell.angle_alpha   90.00
_cell.angle_beta   90.00
_cell.angle_gamma   90.00
#
_symmetry.space_group_name_H-M   'P 1'
#
loop_
_entity.id
_entity.type
_entity.pdbx_description
1 polymer ?
#
loop_
_entity_poly.entity_id
_entity_poly.type
_entity_poly.pdbx_seq_one_letter_code
_entity_poly.pdbx_strand_id
1 'polypeptide(L)'
;MQAYATALERLEREYLKVRCGLLDLAAALDRIERGSDAEAVRGDPRWEQIRRSLHILLDGEANRVERIQMVFSDDYDEVWQDGNRR
;
A
#
# COMPACT_ATOMS: atom_id res chain seq x y z
N MET A 1 -14.77 31.40 -4.70
CA MET A 1 -14.95 29.94 -4.53
C MET A 1 -13.99 29.27 -5.49
N GLN A 2 -12.90 28.65 -5.02
CA GLN A 2 -12.02 27.90 -5.93
C GLN A 2 -12.82 26.69 -6.42
N ALA A 3 -12.99 26.57 -7.74
CA ALA A 3 -13.56 25.37 -8.33
C ALA A 3 -12.51 24.26 -8.22
N TYR A 4 -12.80 23.23 -7.42
CA TYR A 4 -12.03 22.00 -7.45
C TYR A 4 -12.24 21.32 -8.81
N ALA A 5 -11.17 20.74 -9.36
CA ALA A 5 -11.26 19.95 -10.59
C ALA A 5 -12.29 18.83 -10.42
N THR A 6 -13.05 18.55 -11.47
CA THR A 6 -13.99 17.43 -11.51
C THR A 6 -13.25 16.10 -11.36
N ALA A 7 -13.97 15.05 -10.98
CA ALA A 7 -13.40 13.70 -10.88
C ALA A 7 -12.79 13.22 -12.21
N LEU A 8 -13.39 13.60 -13.35
CA LEU A 8 -12.89 13.24 -14.68
C LEU A 8 -11.57 13.96 -14.99
N GLU A 9 -11.49 15.26 -14.75
CA GLU A 9 -10.23 16.01 -14.92
C GLU A 9 -9.13 15.51 -13.98
N ARG A 10 -9.50 15.03 -12.78
CA ARG A 10 -8.54 14.40 -11.86
C ARG A 10 -8.07 13.05 -12.39
N LEU A 11 -8.99 12.24 -12.91
CA LEU A 11 -8.66 10.95 -13.53
C LEU A 11 -7.68 11.13 -14.69
N GLU A 12 -7.93 12.07 -15.59
CA GLU A 12 -7.05 12.35 -16.72
C GLU A 12 -5.61 12.68 -16.28
N ARG A 13 -5.47 13.49 -15.23
CA ARG A 13 -4.16 13.89 -14.68
C ARG A 13 -3.44 12.72 -14.00
N GLU A 14 -4.17 11.82 -13.36
CA GLU A 14 -3.59 10.72 -12.56
C GLU A 14 -3.46 9.41 -13.35
N TYR A 15 -4.17 9.26 -14.48
CA TYR A 15 -4.30 7.98 -15.20
C TYR A 15 -2.95 7.33 -15.52
N LEU A 16 -2.02 8.09 -16.10
CA LEU A 16 -0.70 7.55 -16.45
C LEU A 16 0.09 7.15 -15.20
N LYS A 17 0.02 7.94 -14.14
CA LYS A 17 0.72 7.64 -12.87
C LYS A 17 0.17 6.38 -12.22
N VAL A 18 -1.16 6.23 -12.16
CA VAL A 18 -1.81 5.02 -11.66
C VAL A 18 -1.42 3.81 -12.50
N ARG A 19 -1.46 3.93 -13.83
CA ARG A 19 -1.05 2.85 -14.74
C ARG A 19 0.39 2.40 -14.52
N CYS A 20 1.33 3.35 -14.42
CA CYS A 20 2.73 3.01 -14.15
C CYS A 20 2.86 2.31 -12.79
N GLY A 21 2.24 2.83 -11.75
CA GLY A 21 2.26 2.21 -10.42
C GLY A 21 1.69 0.79 -10.40
N LEU A 22 0.63 0.52 -11.16
CA LEU A 22 0.08 -0.84 -11.30
C LEU A 22 1.05 -1.80 -11.99
N LEU A 23 1.72 -1.36 -13.06
CA LEU A 23 2.70 -2.17 -13.77
C LEU A 23 3.94 -2.44 -12.92
N ASP A 24 4.45 -1.43 -12.22
CA ASP A 24 5.60 -1.57 -11.33
C ASP A 24 5.31 -2.53 -10.18
N LEU A 25 4.11 -2.43 -9.57
CA LEU A 25 3.65 -3.34 -8.53
C LEU A 25 3.52 -4.77 -9.07
N ALA A 26 2.86 -4.98 -10.21
CA ALA A 26 2.72 -6.30 -10.82
C ALA A 26 4.09 -6.93 -11.12
N ALA A 27 5.02 -6.17 -11.71
CA ALA A 27 6.36 -6.64 -12.00
C ALA A 27 7.17 -6.97 -10.75
N ALA A 28 6.92 -6.31 -9.61
CA ALA A 28 7.55 -6.65 -8.34
C ALA A 28 6.99 -7.97 -7.77
N LEU A 29 5.67 -8.16 -7.81
CA LEU A 29 5.03 -9.41 -7.38
C LEU A 29 5.49 -10.61 -8.22
N ASP A 30 5.51 -10.46 -9.55
CA ASP A 30 6.01 -11.48 -10.48
C ASP A 30 7.46 -11.89 -10.15
N ARG A 31 8.32 -10.94 -9.81
CA ARG A 31 9.73 -11.22 -9.47
C ARG A 31 9.86 -11.97 -8.16
N ILE A 32 9.02 -11.65 -7.16
CA ILE A 32 8.98 -12.37 -5.88
C ILE A 32 8.58 -13.82 -6.12
N GLU A 33 7.50 -14.05 -6.86
CA GLU A 33 6.97 -15.39 -7.13
C GLU A 33 7.86 -16.24 -8.04
N ARG A 34 8.73 -15.61 -8.85
CA ARG A 34 9.74 -16.28 -9.68
C ARG A 34 11.06 -16.57 -8.95
N GLY A 35 11.20 -16.12 -7.70
CA GLY A 35 12.37 -16.42 -6.88
C GLY A 35 12.51 -17.92 -6.59
N SER A 36 13.74 -18.40 -6.39
CA SER A 36 13.95 -19.71 -5.78
C SER A 36 13.35 -19.73 -4.37
N ASP A 37 12.67 -20.82 -4.00
CA ASP A 37 11.98 -20.96 -2.70
C ASP A 37 10.80 -19.99 -2.51
N ALA A 38 10.03 -19.73 -3.57
CA ALA A 38 8.85 -18.87 -3.54
C ALA A 38 7.81 -19.32 -2.49
N GLU A 39 7.77 -20.61 -2.16
CA GLU A 39 6.93 -21.19 -1.11
C GLU A 39 7.22 -20.59 0.26
N ALA A 40 8.48 -20.25 0.58
CA ALA A 40 8.84 -19.61 1.84
C ALA A 40 8.20 -18.23 2.01
N VAL A 41 7.94 -17.52 0.91
CA VAL A 41 7.27 -16.20 0.92
C VAL A 41 5.87 -16.31 1.50
N ARG A 42 5.16 -17.44 1.30
CA ARG A 42 3.79 -17.61 1.80
C ARG A 42 3.70 -17.63 3.33
N GLY A 43 4.79 -17.96 4.01
CA GLY A 43 4.89 -17.92 5.48
C GLY A 43 5.35 -16.58 6.04
N ASP A 44 5.80 -15.65 5.20
CA ASP A 44 6.33 -14.36 5.64
C ASP A 44 5.18 -13.38 5.95
N PRO A 45 5.12 -12.78 7.16
CA PRO A 45 4.08 -11.82 7.52
C PRO A 45 3.99 -10.62 6.58
N ARG A 46 5.10 -10.20 5.95
CA ARG A 46 5.13 -9.08 5.01
C ARG A 46 4.38 -9.42 3.72
N TRP A 47 4.36 -10.69 3.32
CA TRP A 47 3.57 -11.12 2.17
C TRP A 47 2.07 -10.93 2.43
N GLU A 48 1.62 -11.28 3.64
CA GLU A 48 0.24 -11.09 4.05
C GLU A 48 -0.13 -9.59 4.17
N GLN A 49 0.78 -8.74 4.68
CA GLN A 49 0.58 -7.28 4.68
C GLN A 49 0.36 -6.71 3.26
N ILE A 50 1.15 -7.16 2.28
CA ILE A 50 0.99 -6.78 0.87
C ILE A 50 -0.39 -7.22 0.35
N ARG A 51 -0.78 -8.47 0.59
CA ARG A 51 -2.09 -9.00 0.16
C ARG A 51 -3.26 -8.22 0.75
N ARG A 52 -3.22 -7.93 2.06
CA ARG A 52 -4.25 -7.09 2.72
C ARG A 52 -4.33 -5.69 2.11
N SER A 53 -3.18 -5.09 1.80
CA SER A 53 -3.13 -3.77 1.16
C SER A 53 -3.77 -3.78 -0.23
N LEU A 54 -3.59 -4.85 -1.02
CA LEU A 54 -4.29 -5.02 -2.30
C LEU A 54 -5.80 -5.11 -2.12
N HIS A 55 -6.28 -5.82 -1.10
CA HIS A 55 -7.71 -5.86 -0.78
C HIS A 55 -8.27 -4.48 -0.41
N ILE A 56 -7.54 -3.68 0.38
CA ILE A 56 -7.93 -2.29 0.72
C ILE A 56 -8.05 -1.41 -0.53
N LEU A 57 -7.20 -1.61 -1.54
CA LEU A 57 -7.31 -0.85 -2.78
C LEU A 57 -8.60 -1.19 -3.54
N LEU A 58 -9.04 -2.45 -3.48
CA LEU A 58 -10.16 -3.00 -4.26
C LEU A 58 -11.53 -2.88 -3.58
N ASP A 59 -11.59 -2.67 -2.26
CA ASP A 59 -12.85 -2.76 -1.50
C ASP A 59 -13.84 -1.61 -1.72
N GLY A 60 -13.41 -0.53 -2.38
CA GLY A 60 -14.27 0.61 -2.71
C GLY A 60 -14.29 1.73 -1.67
N GLU A 61 -13.77 1.49 -0.47
CA GLU A 61 -13.87 2.40 0.66
C GLU A 61 -12.94 3.62 0.57
N ALA A 62 -13.27 4.68 1.31
CA ALA A 62 -12.45 5.88 1.41
C ALA A 62 -11.15 5.63 2.21
N ASN A 63 -10.27 6.64 2.26
CA ASN A 63 -9.06 6.66 3.10
C ASN A 63 -8.09 5.49 2.86
N ARG A 64 -8.02 4.99 1.62
CA ARG A 64 -7.13 3.86 1.22
C ARG A 64 -5.68 4.05 1.68
N VAL A 65 -5.15 5.26 1.59
CA VAL A 65 -3.76 5.57 2.00
C VAL A 65 -3.55 5.32 3.48
N GLU A 66 -4.41 5.89 4.34
CA GLU A 66 -4.35 5.71 5.79
C GLU A 66 -4.53 4.23 6.17
N ARG A 67 -5.50 3.57 5.56
CA ARG A 67 -5.78 2.15 5.82
C ARG A 67 -4.61 1.25 5.44
N ILE A 68 -3.97 1.50 4.30
CA ILE A 68 -2.75 0.79 3.90
C ILE A 68 -1.60 1.12 4.85
N GLN A 69 -1.41 2.39 5.21
CA GLN A 69 -0.36 2.79 6.15
C GLN A 69 -0.47 2.02 7.48
N MET A 70 -1.68 1.87 8.01
CA MET A 70 -1.92 1.14 9.25
C MET A 70 -1.59 -0.35 9.16
N VAL A 71 -1.62 -0.97 7.97
CA VAL A 71 -1.19 -2.37 7.78
C VAL A 71 0.32 -2.53 8.01
N PHE A 72 1.10 -1.47 7.77
CA PHE A 72 2.56 -1.46 7.90
C PHE A 72 3.06 -0.73 9.15
N SER A 73 2.17 -0.13 9.95
CA SER A 73 2.55 0.47 11.23
C SER A 73 2.82 -0.62 12.26
N ASP A 74 3.82 -0.39 13.10
CA ASP A 74 4.03 -1.19 14.31
C ASP A 74 2.88 -0.96 15.30
N ASP A 75 2.69 -1.92 16.20
CA ASP A 75 1.77 -1.74 17.32
C ASP A 75 2.20 -0.53 18.15
N TYR A 76 1.21 0.23 18.60
CA TYR A 76 1.47 1.35 19.49
C TYR A 76 2.08 0.83 20.79
N ASP A 77 3.30 1.25 21.07
CA ASP A 77 4.01 0.94 22.30
C ASP A 77 3.99 2.19 23.21
N GLU A 78 3.26 2.09 24.32
CA GLU A 78 3.10 3.14 25.33
C GLU A 78 4.45 3.61 25.90
N VAL A 79 5.48 2.74 25.88
CA VAL A 79 6.83 3.04 26.38
C VAL A 79 7.54 4.10 25.51
N TRP A 80 7.13 4.30 24.24
CA TRP A 80 7.72 5.31 23.37
C TRP A 80 7.48 6.76 23.83
N GLN A 81 6.42 7.01 24.61
CA GLN A 81 6.12 8.33 25.16
C GLN A 81 7.03 8.70 26.34
N ASP A 82 7.65 7.71 27.02
CA ASP A 82 8.44 7.94 28.25
C ASP A 82 9.94 8.21 28.00
N GLY A 83 10.33 8.39 26.74
CA GLY A 83 11.58 9.04 26.38
C GLY A 83 12.80 8.14 26.37
N ASN A 84 13.16 7.67 25.17
CA ASN A 84 14.57 7.59 24.82
C ASN A 84 15.07 8.98 24.38
N ARG A 85 15.12 9.90 25.35
CA ARG A 85 15.89 11.15 25.23
C ARG A 85 17.33 10.81 25.66
N ARG A 86 18.09 10.20 24.75
CA ARG A 86 19.55 10.11 24.84
C ARG A 86 20.16 11.01 23.78
#